data_AF-A0A4U6V841-F1
#
_entry.id   AF-A0A4U6V841-F1
#
_cell.length_a   1.000
_cell.length_b   1.000
_cell.length_c   1.000
_cell.angle_alpha   90.00
_cell.angle_beta   90.00
_cell.angle_gamma   90.00
#
_symmetry.space_group_name_H-M   'P 1'
#
loop_
_entity.id
_entity.type
_entity.pdbx_description
1 polymer ?
#
loop_
_entity_poly.entity_id
_entity_poly.type
_entity_poly.pdbx_seq_one_letter_code
_entity_poly.pdbx_strand_id
1 'polypeptide(L)'
;MDVFNGVRFVRLRCCARRGKYLAADVDGLNVCLSGQRGVHNVVWAVHHAAGPDGGPCVLLRGAYGRYLLATSVQAGTGPSHGVLTTQDDLAHTPPPPGMLWQAIPRRSTFVMRSGTGRYLRANGRYLRWRRAVTSAGDNGSTMMQWDIENVPIRMTRPCILDPTYQLTHARRRPLTESEVARQIRFVRGETNGAVNEGAWRTMRLNTHNLMQLRLTLACRLGASRDVTRTTLCIRAGRFGHLTPLLVDLPIGNNRIDIVILNHGTQADNDLRYPDLSAPSIE
;
A
#
# COMPACT_ATOMS: atom_id res chain seq x y z
N MET A 1 12.98 7.55 -16.89
CA MET A 1 12.06 7.27 -15.75
C MET A 1 12.75 7.77 -14.49
N ASP A 2 13.16 9.03 -14.52
CA ASP A 2 14.23 9.52 -13.64
C ASP A 2 13.65 9.97 -12.30
N VAL A 3 12.35 10.31 -12.29
CA VAL A 3 11.60 10.72 -11.08
C VAL A 3 11.57 9.65 -9.99
N PHE A 4 11.76 8.38 -10.33
CA PHE A 4 11.82 7.28 -9.37
C PHE A 4 13.25 6.82 -9.09
N ASN A 5 14.27 7.36 -9.76
CA ASN A 5 15.63 6.88 -9.59
C ASN A 5 16.13 7.17 -8.17
N GLY A 6 16.60 6.14 -7.46
CA GLY A 6 17.00 6.24 -6.05
C GLY A 6 15.87 6.48 -5.05
N VAL A 7 14.62 6.59 -5.51
CA VAL A 7 13.45 6.86 -4.65
C VAL A 7 12.89 5.55 -4.10
N ARG A 8 12.54 5.53 -2.81
CA ARG A 8 11.96 4.36 -2.13
C ARG A 8 10.49 4.51 -1.82
N PHE A 9 10.03 5.72 -1.56
CA PHE A 9 8.67 6.01 -1.16
C PHE A 9 8.19 7.29 -1.84
N VAL A 10 6.93 7.32 -2.27
CA VAL A 10 6.33 8.49 -2.90
C VAL A 10 4.91 8.73 -2.39
N ARG A 11 4.44 9.97 -2.52
CA ARG A 11 3.02 10.31 -2.56
C ARG A 11 2.65 10.77 -3.96
N LEU A 12 1.48 10.37 -4.43
CA LEU A 12 0.93 10.87 -5.70
C LEU A 12 -0.12 11.93 -5.38
N ARG A 13 0.24 13.21 -5.55
CA ARG A 13 -0.63 14.35 -5.30
C ARG A 13 -1.45 14.69 -6.54
N CYS A 14 -2.77 14.74 -6.42
CA CYS A 14 -3.65 15.09 -7.52
C CYS A 14 -3.55 16.59 -7.83
N CYS A 15 -3.15 16.94 -9.07
CA CYS A 15 -2.99 18.34 -9.48
C CYS A 15 -4.34 19.07 -9.55
N ALA A 16 -5.39 18.39 -10.02
CA ALA A 16 -6.72 18.97 -10.18
C ALA A 16 -7.48 19.14 -8.86
N ARG A 17 -7.07 18.44 -7.79
CA ARG A 17 -7.70 18.49 -6.47
C ARG A 17 -6.65 18.79 -5.41
N ARG A 18 -6.41 20.09 -5.19
CA ARG A 18 -5.41 20.60 -4.25
C ARG A 18 -5.47 19.88 -2.90
N GLY A 19 -4.30 19.47 -2.41
CA GLY A 19 -4.13 18.78 -1.13
C GLY A 19 -4.72 17.38 -1.08
N LYS A 20 -5.03 16.74 -2.23
CA LYS A 20 -5.47 15.35 -2.27
C LYS A 20 -4.38 14.43 -2.81
N TYR A 21 -4.23 13.28 -2.17
CA TYR A 21 -3.24 12.26 -2.50
C TYR A 21 -3.93 10.93 -2.79
N LEU A 22 -3.33 10.11 -3.65
CA LEU A 22 -3.71 8.71 -3.82
C LEU A 22 -3.44 7.96 -2.52
N ALA A 23 -4.46 7.29 -1.99
CA ALA A 23 -4.39 6.51 -0.77
C ALA A 23 -4.83 5.06 -1.00
N ALA A 24 -4.12 4.12 -0.37
CA ALA A 24 -4.62 2.79 -0.07
C ALA A 24 -5.79 2.89 0.90
N ASP A 25 -7.01 2.51 0.47
CA ASP A 25 -8.18 2.65 1.32
C ASP A 25 -8.17 1.64 2.47
N VAL A 26 -8.88 1.95 3.56
CA VAL A 26 -8.87 1.19 4.81
C VAL A 26 -9.42 -0.22 4.69
N ASP A 27 -10.13 -0.54 3.61
CA ASP A 27 -10.60 -1.90 3.30
C ASP A 27 -9.48 -2.80 2.73
N GLY A 28 -8.31 -2.22 2.41
CA GLY A 28 -7.17 -2.91 1.84
C GLY A 28 -7.39 -3.43 0.42
N LEU A 29 -8.48 -3.02 -0.25
CA LEU A 29 -8.83 -3.43 -1.60
C LEU A 29 -8.95 -2.23 -2.53
N ASN A 30 -9.61 -1.16 -2.10
CA ASN A 30 -9.85 0.01 -2.93
C ASN A 30 -8.72 1.03 -2.80
N VAL A 31 -8.71 1.99 -3.72
CA VAL A 31 -7.92 3.22 -3.58
C VAL A 31 -8.84 4.43 -3.62
N CYS A 32 -8.45 5.48 -2.90
CA CYS A 32 -9.21 6.71 -2.85
C CYS A 32 -8.31 7.94 -2.78
N LEU A 33 -8.90 9.11 -2.98
CA LEU A 33 -8.24 10.39 -2.71
C LEU A 33 -8.37 10.75 -1.24
N SER A 34 -7.28 11.09 -0.56
CA SER A 34 -7.31 11.57 0.82
C SER A 34 -6.65 12.93 0.97
N GLY A 35 -7.17 13.74 1.91
CA GLY A 35 -6.50 14.97 2.35
C GLY A 35 -5.58 14.78 3.54
N GLN A 36 -5.54 13.59 4.14
CA GLN A 36 -4.69 13.28 5.28
C GLN A 36 -3.28 12.96 4.75
N ARG A 37 -2.39 13.95 4.65
CA ARG A 37 -1.03 13.76 4.10
C ARG A 37 -0.12 12.92 4.99
N GLY A 38 -0.24 13.09 6.31
CA GLY A 38 0.63 12.48 7.32
C GLY A 38 0.21 11.07 7.74
N VAL A 39 -0.29 10.23 6.81
CA VAL A 39 -0.67 8.84 7.10
C VAL A 39 0.05 7.88 6.17
N HIS A 40 0.32 6.66 6.62
CA HIS A 40 0.99 5.64 5.82
C HIS A 40 0.20 5.26 4.56
N ASN A 41 -1.14 5.33 4.60
CA ASN A 41 -2.00 4.97 3.48
C ASN A 41 -1.77 5.80 2.21
N VAL A 42 -1.28 7.05 2.31
CA VAL A 42 -0.98 7.89 1.13
C VAL A 42 0.43 7.69 0.58
N VAL A 43 1.24 6.87 1.25
CA VAL A 43 2.62 6.57 0.86
C VAL A 43 2.67 5.24 0.13
N TRP A 44 3.35 5.25 -1.01
CA TRP A 44 3.54 4.09 -1.87
C TRP A 44 5.02 3.78 -1.95
N ALA A 45 5.42 2.56 -1.57
CA ALA A 45 6.78 2.09 -1.78
C ALA A 45 6.99 1.79 -3.27
N VAL A 46 8.12 2.23 -3.80
CA VAL A 46 8.48 2.13 -5.21
C VAL A 46 9.37 0.90 -5.39
N HIS A 47 8.91 -0.08 -6.18
CA HIS A 47 9.73 -1.21 -6.61
C HIS A 47 9.97 -1.11 -8.11
N HIS A 48 11.23 -1.05 -8.53
CA HIS A 48 11.57 -0.99 -9.95
C HIS A 48 11.32 -2.34 -10.63
N ALA A 49 10.76 -2.29 -11.84
CA ALA A 49 10.45 -3.47 -12.66
C ALA A 49 10.65 -3.14 -14.14
N ALA A 50 10.72 -4.17 -14.98
CA ALA A 50 10.64 -4.02 -16.43
C ALA A 50 9.18 -4.07 -16.89
N GLY A 51 8.83 -3.20 -17.83
CA GLY A 51 7.55 -3.22 -18.53
C GLY A 51 7.45 -4.34 -19.56
N PRO A 52 6.27 -4.57 -20.14
CA PRO A 52 6.08 -5.54 -21.22
C PRO A 52 7.01 -5.30 -22.41
N ASP A 53 7.27 -4.02 -22.72
CA ASP A 53 8.15 -3.59 -23.82
C ASP A 53 9.64 -3.52 -23.41
N GLY A 54 10.01 -4.06 -22.24
CA GLY A 54 11.36 -3.97 -21.67
C GLY A 54 11.72 -2.59 -21.10
N GLY A 55 10.88 -1.56 -21.33
CA GLY A 55 11.07 -0.23 -20.78
C GLY A 55 10.94 -0.17 -19.25
N PRO A 56 11.48 0.88 -18.60
CA PRO A 56 11.49 0.97 -17.16
C PRO A 56 10.05 1.20 -16.63
N CYS A 57 9.63 0.41 -15.65
CA CYS A 57 8.36 0.51 -14.92
C CYS A 57 8.57 0.44 -13.40
N VAL A 58 7.53 0.78 -12.64
CA VAL A 58 7.50 0.57 -11.19
C VAL A 58 6.24 -0.16 -10.77
N LEU A 59 6.34 -0.95 -9.70
CA LEU A 59 5.22 -1.36 -8.88
C LEU A 59 5.08 -0.38 -7.71
N LEU A 60 3.86 -0.01 -7.39
CA LEU A 60 3.56 0.89 -6.27
C LEU A 60 2.88 0.07 -5.17
N ARG A 61 3.58 -0.14 -4.05
CA ARG A 61 3.10 -0.94 -2.92
C ARG A 61 2.54 -0.05 -1.81
N GLY A 62 1.28 -0.23 -1.45
CA GLY A 62 0.59 0.54 -0.42
C GLY A 62 0.85 0.05 1.01
N ALA A 63 0.21 0.71 1.98
CA ALA A 63 0.38 0.46 3.42
C ALA A 63 0.03 -0.98 3.87
N TYR A 64 -0.80 -1.69 3.10
CA TYR A 64 -1.20 -3.08 3.37
C TYR A 64 -0.32 -4.10 2.65
N GLY A 65 0.82 -3.68 2.08
CA GLY A 65 1.74 -4.53 1.33
C GLY A 65 1.26 -4.93 -0.08
N ARG A 66 0.03 -4.57 -0.44
CA ARG A 66 -0.58 -4.79 -1.75
C ARG A 66 -0.15 -3.75 -2.77
N TYR A 67 -0.30 -4.09 -4.05
CA TYR A 67 0.16 -3.29 -5.18
C TYR A 67 -0.98 -2.60 -5.90
N LEU A 68 -0.76 -1.36 -6.32
CA LEU A 68 -1.70 -0.60 -7.14
C LEU A 68 -1.96 -1.32 -8.47
N LEU A 69 -3.23 -1.61 -8.76
CA LEU A 69 -3.66 -2.38 -9.91
C LEU A 69 -4.72 -1.63 -10.71
N ALA A 70 -4.48 -1.44 -12.01
CA ALA A 70 -5.53 -1.12 -12.98
C ALA A 70 -6.18 -2.43 -13.46
N THR A 71 -7.46 -2.64 -13.12
CA THR A 71 -8.17 -3.89 -13.43
C THR A 71 -8.73 -3.90 -14.87
N SER A 72 -9.43 -4.96 -15.23
CA SER A 72 -10.28 -5.05 -16.42
C SER A 72 -11.76 -4.77 -16.14
N VAL A 73 -12.13 -4.56 -14.87
CA VAL A 73 -13.52 -4.40 -14.45
C VAL A 73 -13.97 -2.96 -14.64
N GLN A 74 -15.08 -2.75 -15.34
CA GLN A 74 -15.63 -1.41 -15.57
C GLN A 74 -15.95 -0.70 -14.25
N ALA A 75 -15.57 0.57 -14.15
CA ALA A 75 -15.84 1.37 -12.97
C ALA A 75 -17.28 1.91 -12.99
N GLY A 76 -17.96 1.84 -11.85
CA GLY A 76 -19.27 2.50 -11.66
C GLY A 76 -19.17 4.04 -11.55
N THR A 77 -17.96 4.60 -11.57
CA THR A 77 -17.75 6.06 -11.49
C THR A 77 -16.62 6.49 -12.42
N GLY A 78 -16.66 7.75 -12.86
CA GLY A 78 -15.67 8.29 -13.80
C GLY A 78 -16.16 8.23 -15.25
N PRO A 79 -15.25 8.27 -16.23
CA PRO A 79 -15.59 8.13 -17.65
C PRO A 79 -16.21 6.76 -17.97
N SER A 80 -17.05 6.67 -19.00
CA SER A 80 -17.74 5.43 -19.40
C SER A 80 -16.78 4.27 -19.72
N HIS A 81 -15.61 4.56 -20.26
CA HIS A 81 -14.54 3.60 -20.56
C HIS A 81 -13.54 3.41 -19.40
N GLY A 82 -13.85 3.96 -18.22
CA GLY A 82 -13.01 3.83 -17.03
C GLY A 82 -13.13 2.45 -16.39
N VAL A 83 -12.01 1.93 -15.88
CA VAL A 83 -11.93 0.68 -15.11
C VAL A 83 -11.58 0.95 -13.66
N LEU A 84 -11.91 0.02 -12.79
CA LEU A 84 -11.56 0.09 -11.38
C LEU A 84 -10.04 0.13 -11.21
N THR A 85 -9.60 0.90 -10.23
CA THR A 85 -8.24 0.86 -9.72
C THR A 85 -8.32 0.40 -8.28
N THR A 86 -7.56 -0.63 -7.95
CA THR A 86 -7.60 -1.34 -6.67
C THR A 86 -6.18 -1.62 -6.16
N GLN A 87 -6.10 -2.32 -5.05
CA GLN A 87 -4.90 -2.92 -4.50
C GLN A 87 -5.03 -4.43 -4.59
N ASP A 88 -3.96 -5.13 -4.97
CA ASP A 88 -3.97 -6.58 -5.06
C ASP A 88 -2.63 -7.23 -4.66
N ASP A 89 -2.68 -8.52 -4.34
CA ASP A 89 -1.54 -9.32 -3.92
C ASP A 89 -0.64 -9.66 -5.13
N LEU A 90 0.68 -9.64 -4.95
CA LEU A 90 1.61 -10.05 -6.01
C LEU A 90 1.74 -11.58 -6.02
N ALA A 91 0.79 -12.22 -6.68
CA ALA A 91 0.68 -13.68 -6.75
C ALA A 91 1.46 -14.33 -7.90
N HIS A 92 1.84 -13.57 -8.94
CA HIS A 92 2.47 -14.09 -10.15
C HIS A 92 3.76 -13.33 -10.49
N THR A 93 4.70 -14.03 -11.12
CA THR A 93 5.89 -13.46 -11.76
C THR A 93 5.95 -13.93 -13.22
N PRO A 94 6.07 -13.02 -14.21
CA PRO A 94 6.16 -11.57 -14.07
C PRO A 94 4.85 -10.93 -13.52
N PRO A 95 4.90 -9.71 -12.95
CA PRO A 95 3.71 -9.02 -12.47
C PRO A 95 2.69 -8.78 -13.60
N PRO A 96 1.38 -8.80 -13.31
CA PRO A 96 0.35 -8.45 -14.29
C PRO A 96 0.59 -7.06 -14.88
N PRO A 97 0.33 -6.83 -16.19
CA PRO A 97 0.53 -5.52 -16.83
C PRO A 97 -0.22 -4.37 -16.13
N GLY A 98 -1.36 -4.65 -15.51
CA GLY A 98 -2.13 -3.66 -14.76
C GLY A 98 -1.45 -3.15 -13.48
N MET A 99 -0.46 -3.86 -12.95
CA MET A 99 0.33 -3.44 -11.78
C MET A 99 1.58 -2.65 -12.14
N LEU A 100 2.02 -2.71 -13.41
CA LEU A 100 3.21 -2.02 -13.89
C LEU A 100 2.84 -0.59 -14.24
N TRP A 101 3.52 0.39 -13.63
CA TRP A 101 3.25 1.81 -13.83
C TRP A 101 4.46 2.54 -14.38
N GLN A 102 4.21 3.47 -15.30
CA GLN A 102 5.19 4.40 -15.85
C GLN A 102 4.76 5.83 -15.54
N ALA A 103 5.67 6.63 -14.98
CA ALA A 103 5.48 8.06 -14.88
C ALA A 103 5.93 8.72 -16.18
N ILE A 104 4.98 9.29 -16.92
CA ILE A 104 5.23 10.01 -18.16
C ILE A 104 5.16 11.51 -17.87
N PRO A 105 6.24 12.27 -18.10
CA PRO A 105 6.23 13.73 -17.89
C PRO A 105 5.18 14.42 -18.77
N ARG A 106 4.47 15.40 -18.20
CA ARG A 106 3.50 16.26 -18.87
C ARG A 106 3.66 17.68 -18.35
N ARG A 107 4.47 18.47 -19.06
CA ARG A 107 4.94 19.81 -18.62
C ARG A 107 5.61 19.70 -17.25
N SER A 108 5.02 20.30 -16.21
CA SER A 108 5.51 20.27 -14.82
C SER A 108 4.89 19.18 -13.95
N THR A 109 4.09 18.28 -14.53
CA THR A 109 3.36 17.21 -13.81
C THR A 109 3.64 15.86 -14.48
N PHE A 110 3.06 14.78 -13.96
CA PHE A 110 3.16 13.44 -14.54
C PHE A 110 1.79 12.85 -14.81
N VAL A 111 1.70 11.98 -15.82
CA VAL A 111 0.59 11.03 -15.94
C VAL A 111 1.12 9.63 -15.66
N MET A 112 0.38 8.86 -14.87
CA MET A 112 0.77 7.49 -14.51
C MET A 112 0.08 6.52 -15.47
N ARG A 113 0.85 5.91 -16.38
CA ARG A 113 0.35 4.94 -17.37
C ARG A 113 0.58 3.52 -16.86
N SER A 114 -0.46 2.69 -16.83
CA SER A 114 -0.35 1.26 -16.55
C SER A 114 0.19 0.51 -17.77
N GLY A 115 0.75 -0.69 -17.58
CA GLY A 115 1.15 -1.59 -18.65
C GLY A 115 -0.02 -2.08 -19.53
N THR A 116 -1.27 -1.86 -19.11
CA THR A 116 -2.48 -2.04 -19.94
C THR A 116 -2.79 -0.84 -20.84
N GLY A 117 -1.96 0.21 -20.81
CA GLY A 117 -2.12 1.41 -21.62
C GLY A 117 -3.10 2.44 -21.06
N ARG A 118 -3.68 2.22 -19.87
CA ARG A 118 -4.61 3.14 -19.21
C ARG A 118 -3.87 4.10 -18.28
N TYR A 119 -4.50 5.22 -17.94
CA TYR A 119 -3.93 6.27 -17.11
C TYR A 119 -4.67 6.39 -15.78
N LEU A 120 -3.91 6.49 -14.69
CA LEU A 120 -4.45 6.71 -13.35
C LEU A 120 -5.18 8.06 -13.30
N ARG A 121 -6.41 8.04 -12.82
CA ARG A 121 -7.33 9.17 -12.89
C ARG A 121 -8.03 9.40 -11.56
N ALA A 122 -7.88 10.59 -11.02
CA ALA A 122 -8.73 11.12 -9.96
C ALA A 122 -10.16 11.39 -10.47
N ASN A 123 -11.17 11.17 -9.62
CA ASN A 123 -12.55 11.58 -9.92
C ASN A 123 -13.06 12.66 -8.97
N GLY A 124 -14.24 13.19 -9.29
CA GLY A 124 -14.94 14.15 -8.42
C GLY A 124 -14.37 15.57 -8.46
N ARG A 125 -14.18 16.15 -9.66
CA ARG A 125 -13.70 17.54 -9.83
C ARG A 125 -14.53 18.53 -9.03
N TYR A 126 -15.84 18.42 -9.18
CA TYR A 126 -16.81 19.35 -8.60
C TYR A 126 -17.48 18.78 -7.35
N LEU A 127 -17.53 17.45 -7.22
CA LEU A 127 -18.21 16.77 -6.11
C LEU A 127 -17.19 16.29 -5.08
N ARG A 128 -16.97 17.09 -4.02
CA ARG A 128 -15.89 16.88 -3.05
C ARG A 128 -15.95 15.52 -2.34
N TRP A 129 -17.13 14.97 -2.14
CA TRP A 129 -17.36 13.66 -1.51
C TRP A 129 -17.01 12.48 -2.41
N ARG A 130 -16.94 12.65 -3.74
CA ARG A 130 -16.49 11.59 -4.64
C ARG A 130 -14.97 11.47 -4.54
N ARG A 131 -14.48 10.38 -3.95
CA ARG A 131 -13.05 10.16 -3.70
C ARG A 131 -12.45 9.02 -4.52
N ALA A 132 -13.25 8.39 -5.39
CA ALA A 132 -12.80 7.25 -6.19
C ALA A 132 -11.67 7.64 -7.14
N VAL A 133 -10.73 6.70 -7.33
CA VAL A 133 -9.68 6.75 -8.35
C VAL A 133 -9.93 5.60 -9.31
N THR A 134 -9.79 5.89 -10.60
CA THR A 134 -10.00 4.90 -11.68
C THR A 134 -8.83 4.93 -12.65
N SER A 135 -8.82 4.02 -13.61
CA SER A 135 -7.90 4.05 -14.74
C SER A 135 -8.70 4.19 -16.03
N ALA A 136 -8.28 5.06 -16.96
CA ALA A 136 -9.03 5.35 -18.19
C ALA A 136 -8.08 5.63 -19.36
N GLY A 137 -8.59 5.64 -20.60
CA GLY A 137 -7.79 6.08 -21.75
C GLY A 137 -7.44 7.57 -21.63
N ASP A 138 -6.36 8.01 -22.29
CA ASP A 138 -5.98 9.44 -22.27
C ASP A 138 -7.08 10.27 -22.95
N ASN A 139 -7.62 11.23 -22.22
CA ASN A 139 -8.57 12.21 -22.73
C ASN A 139 -8.11 13.65 -22.46
N GLY A 140 -6.82 13.83 -22.18
CA GLY A 140 -6.19 15.13 -21.89
C GLY A 140 -6.64 15.78 -20.59
N SER A 141 -7.45 15.11 -19.77
CA SER A 141 -8.02 15.69 -18.57
C SER A 141 -6.97 15.93 -17.48
N THR A 142 -7.03 17.09 -16.83
CA THR A 142 -6.18 17.43 -15.68
C THR A 142 -6.34 16.47 -14.49
N MET A 143 -7.41 15.67 -14.48
CA MET A 143 -7.62 14.62 -13.48
C MET A 143 -6.67 13.43 -13.58
N MET A 144 -5.94 13.31 -14.69
CA MET A 144 -4.89 12.31 -14.87
C MET A 144 -3.51 12.83 -14.47
N GLN A 145 -3.40 14.11 -14.12
CA GLN A 145 -2.14 14.74 -13.77
C GLN A 145 -1.86 14.61 -12.27
N TRP A 146 -0.66 14.12 -11.96
CA TRP A 146 -0.16 13.84 -10.63
C TRP A 146 1.20 14.51 -10.44
N ASP A 147 1.40 15.09 -9.27
CA ASP A 147 2.73 15.45 -8.79
C ASP A 147 3.26 14.29 -7.96
N ILE A 148 4.52 13.91 -8.22
CA ILE A 148 5.19 12.81 -7.52
C ILE A 148 6.05 13.44 -6.43
N GLU A 149 5.61 13.31 -5.18
CA GLU A 149 6.34 13.81 -4.01
C GLU A 149 7.19 12.69 -3.43
N ASN A 150 8.51 12.88 -3.36
CA ASN A 150 9.43 11.95 -2.70
C ASN A 150 9.18 11.95 -1.19
N VAL A 151 9.12 10.78 -0.58
CA VAL A 151 9.02 10.61 0.88
C VAL A 151 10.35 10.07 1.38
N PRO A 152 11.08 10.84 2.21
CA PRO A 152 12.34 10.39 2.77
C PRO A 152 12.21 9.11 3.58
N ILE A 153 13.32 8.39 3.70
CA ILE A 153 13.42 7.24 4.59
C ILE A 153 13.59 7.76 6.03
N ARG A 154 12.75 7.28 6.94
CA ARG A 154 12.89 7.51 8.36
C ARG A 154 14.17 6.83 8.86
N MET A 155 15.03 7.57 9.54
CA MET A 155 16.32 7.07 10.04
C MET A 155 16.18 6.11 11.22
N THR A 156 15.07 6.21 11.96
CA THR A 156 14.79 5.37 13.13
C THR A 156 13.65 4.40 12.84
N ARG A 157 13.72 3.22 13.47
CA ARG A 157 12.62 2.27 13.46
C ARG A 157 11.41 2.88 14.20
N PRO A 158 10.18 2.69 13.69
CA PRO A 158 8.98 3.04 14.43
C PRO A 158 8.88 2.30 15.77
N CYS A 159 8.62 3.04 16.84
CA CYS A 159 8.39 2.46 18.16
C CYS A 159 6.98 1.85 18.22
N ILE A 160 6.77 0.84 19.06
CA ILE A 160 5.42 0.31 19.32
C ILE A 160 4.47 1.34 19.94
N LEU A 161 5.03 2.37 20.58
CA LEU A 161 4.30 3.49 21.17
C LEU A 161 4.04 4.63 20.17
N ASP A 162 4.61 4.56 18.95
CA ASP A 162 4.33 5.56 17.93
C ASP A 162 2.83 5.53 17.60
N PRO A 163 2.18 6.70 17.45
CA PRO A 163 0.80 6.75 17.01
C PRO A 163 0.62 6.01 15.67
N THR A 164 -0.48 5.27 15.54
CA THR A 164 -0.85 4.65 14.27
C THR A 164 -1.30 5.75 13.30
N TYR A 165 -0.39 6.27 12.48
CA TYR A 165 -0.68 7.27 11.45
C TYR A 165 -1.40 6.63 10.26
N GLN A 166 -2.69 6.34 10.44
CA GLN A 166 -3.54 5.65 9.47
C GLN A 166 -4.65 6.55 8.93
N LEU A 167 -5.06 6.28 7.69
CA LEU A 167 -6.25 6.87 7.10
C LEU A 167 -7.49 6.56 7.93
N THR A 168 -8.26 7.59 8.27
CA THR A 168 -9.51 7.44 9.00
C THR A 168 -10.66 7.96 8.17
N HIS A 169 -11.78 7.23 8.18
CA HIS A 169 -13.04 7.70 7.63
C HIS A 169 -14.03 7.89 8.76
N ALA A 170 -14.81 8.97 8.69
CA ALA A 170 -15.96 9.14 9.57
C ALA A 170 -16.94 8.00 9.32
N ARG A 171 -17.11 7.12 10.31
CA ARG A 171 -18.07 6.01 10.27
C ARG A 171 -19.32 6.42 11.03
N ARG A 172 -20.48 6.08 10.49
CA ARG A 172 -21.77 6.28 11.16
C ARG A 172 -22.06 5.23 12.24
N ARG A 173 -21.38 4.08 12.17
CA ARG A 173 -21.56 2.95 13.10
C ARG A 173 -20.21 2.31 13.46
N PRO A 174 -20.11 1.64 14.62
CA PRO A 174 -19.01 0.76 14.95
C PRO A 174 -18.85 -0.39 13.95
N LEU A 175 -17.66 -0.98 13.91
CA LEU A 175 -17.38 -2.18 13.12
C LEU A 175 -18.16 -3.38 13.67
N THR A 176 -18.74 -4.18 12.79
CA THR A 176 -19.34 -5.46 13.17
C THR A 176 -18.27 -6.53 13.34
N GLU A 177 -18.56 -7.58 14.13
CA GLU A 177 -17.67 -8.73 14.25
C GLU A 177 -17.34 -9.33 12.89
N SER A 178 -18.34 -9.43 12.01
CA SER A 178 -18.14 -9.91 10.64
C SER A 178 -17.16 -9.06 9.84
N GLU A 179 -17.06 -7.74 10.06
CA GLU A 179 -16.12 -6.86 9.33
C GLU A 179 -14.68 -6.93 9.87
N VAL A 180 -14.47 -7.56 11.03
CA VAL A 180 -13.15 -7.68 11.67
C VAL A 180 -12.67 -9.12 11.84
N ALA A 181 -13.57 -10.11 11.71
CA ALA A 181 -13.27 -11.53 11.74
C ALA A 181 -12.53 -11.97 10.48
N ARG A 182 -11.28 -12.42 10.68
CA ARG A 182 -10.39 -12.83 9.58
C ARG A 182 -9.49 -13.99 9.97
N GLN A 183 -8.98 -14.67 8.96
CA GLN A 183 -7.91 -15.65 9.13
C GLN A 183 -6.55 -14.97 8.93
N ILE A 184 -5.68 -15.10 9.93
CA ILE A 184 -4.27 -14.71 9.84
C ILE A 184 -3.45 -15.96 9.60
N ARG A 185 -2.69 -15.98 8.51
CA ARG A 185 -1.66 -16.97 8.26
C ARG A 185 -0.33 -16.36 8.70
N PHE A 186 0.43 -17.03 9.56
CA PHE A 186 1.66 -16.48 10.10
C PHE A 186 2.79 -17.49 10.13
N VAL A 187 4.02 -17.00 10.03
CA VAL A 187 5.25 -17.80 10.01
C VAL A 187 6.42 -16.96 10.53
N ARG A 188 7.41 -17.60 11.15
CA ARG A 188 8.68 -16.92 11.46
C ARG A 188 9.56 -16.92 10.20
N GLY A 189 10.04 -15.75 9.81
CA GLY A 189 11.03 -15.62 8.75
C GLY A 189 12.41 -16.07 9.23
N GLU A 190 13.23 -16.53 8.31
CA GLU A 190 14.65 -16.78 8.54
C GLU A 190 15.44 -15.46 8.69
N THR A 191 16.73 -15.55 9.01
CA THR A 191 17.58 -14.37 9.22
C THR A 191 17.65 -13.45 8.00
N ASN A 192 17.61 -14.03 6.79
CA ASN A 192 17.56 -13.33 5.50
C ASN A 192 16.14 -12.97 5.03
N GLY A 193 15.10 -13.31 5.82
CA GLY A 193 13.70 -13.03 5.49
C GLY A 193 13.05 -14.07 4.59
N ALA A 194 13.76 -15.15 4.24
CA ALA A 194 13.18 -16.28 3.55
C ALA A 194 12.07 -16.92 4.41
N VAL A 195 11.07 -17.47 3.72
CA VAL A 195 9.89 -18.06 4.34
C VAL A 195 9.78 -19.51 3.92
N ASN A 196 9.80 -20.41 4.89
CA ASN A 196 9.44 -21.81 4.67
C ASN A 196 7.93 -21.93 4.42
N GLU A 197 7.55 -22.16 3.16
CA GLU A 197 6.14 -22.27 2.75
C GLU A 197 5.40 -23.47 3.39
N GLY A 198 6.10 -24.46 3.95
CA GLY A 198 5.47 -25.56 4.70
C GLY A 198 5.19 -25.22 6.16
N ALA A 199 5.77 -24.14 6.70
CA ALA A 199 5.74 -23.80 8.13
C ALA A 199 4.62 -22.81 8.51
N TRP A 200 3.78 -22.41 7.55
CA TRP A 200 2.67 -21.49 7.81
C TRP A 200 1.68 -22.07 8.81
N ARG A 201 1.33 -21.26 9.82
CA ARG A 201 0.30 -21.56 10.80
C ARG A 201 -0.88 -20.62 10.59
N THR A 202 -2.06 -21.03 11.02
CA THR A 202 -3.27 -20.19 10.90
C THR A 202 -3.88 -19.89 12.25
N MET A 203 -4.44 -18.70 12.38
CA MET A 203 -5.29 -18.31 13.50
C MET A 203 -6.49 -17.50 13.04
N ARG A 204 -7.54 -17.48 13.85
CA ARG A 204 -8.61 -16.50 13.73
C ARG A 204 -8.31 -15.29 14.59
N LEU A 205 -8.65 -14.12 14.08
CA LEU A 205 -8.56 -12.85 14.77
C LEU A 205 -9.82 -12.04 14.49
N ASN A 206 -10.48 -11.55 15.53
CA ASN A 206 -11.73 -10.78 15.43
C ASN A 206 -11.49 -9.29 15.74
N THR A 207 -10.34 -8.78 15.32
CA THR A 207 -9.94 -7.38 15.49
C THR A 207 -9.15 -6.94 14.28
N HIS A 208 -9.19 -5.64 14.01
CA HIS A 208 -8.31 -5.00 13.05
C HIS A 208 -7.10 -4.34 13.72
N ASN A 209 -7.09 -4.21 15.04
CA ASN A 209 -6.08 -3.46 15.77
C ASN A 209 -4.71 -4.17 15.73
N LEU A 210 -3.68 -3.44 15.29
CA LEU A 210 -2.31 -3.95 15.17
C LEU A 210 -1.70 -4.33 16.51
N MET A 211 -1.93 -3.56 17.56
CA MET A 211 -1.36 -3.86 18.88
C MET A 211 -1.94 -5.16 19.45
N GLN A 212 -3.24 -5.38 19.28
CA GLN A 212 -3.88 -6.63 19.69
C GLN A 212 -3.36 -7.83 18.89
N LEU A 213 -3.15 -7.68 17.58
CA LEU A 213 -2.47 -8.70 16.75
C LEU A 213 -1.07 -9.02 17.29
N ARG A 214 -0.27 -7.99 17.61
CA ARG A 214 1.08 -8.13 18.15
C ARG A 214 1.08 -8.93 19.45
N LEU A 215 0.22 -8.57 20.40
CA LEU A 215 0.08 -9.29 21.68
C LEU A 215 -0.37 -10.75 21.46
N THR A 216 -1.35 -10.97 20.58
CA THR A 216 -1.86 -12.32 20.27
C THR A 216 -0.78 -13.22 19.70
N LEU A 217 0.03 -12.70 18.77
CA LEU A 217 1.15 -13.44 18.19
C LEU A 217 2.24 -13.71 19.21
N ALA A 218 2.61 -12.73 20.05
CA ALA A 218 3.61 -12.92 21.10
C ALA A 218 3.22 -14.05 22.06
N CYS A 219 1.96 -14.07 22.52
CA CYS A 219 1.44 -15.14 23.38
C CYS A 219 1.52 -16.52 22.71
N ARG A 220 1.13 -16.63 21.42
CA ARG A 220 1.14 -17.92 20.70
C ARG A 220 2.53 -18.46 20.40
N LEU A 221 3.51 -17.59 20.30
CA LEU A 221 4.87 -17.96 19.90
C LEU A 221 5.75 -18.37 21.08
N GLY A 222 5.24 -18.30 22.33
CA GLY A 222 5.99 -18.61 23.55
C GLY A 222 7.22 -17.72 23.77
N ALA A 223 7.40 -16.68 22.94
CA ALA A 223 8.44 -15.69 23.13
C ALA A 223 8.08 -14.90 24.38
N SER A 224 8.99 -14.83 25.34
CA SER A 224 8.84 -14.15 26.63
C SER A 224 8.35 -12.70 26.46
N ARG A 225 7.02 -12.48 26.36
CA ARG A 225 6.23 -11.22 26.36
C ARG A 225 6.76 -10.01 25.57
N ASP A 226 7.91 -10.09 24.91
CA ASP A 226 8.67 -8.93 24.46
C ASP A 226 8.41 -8.66 22.99
N VAL A 227 7.21 -8.13 22.73
CA VAL A 227 6.74 -7.70 21.41
C VAL A 227 7.74 -6.75 20.73
N THR A 228 8.56 -6.05 21.52
CA THR A 228 9.57 -5.09 21.04
C THR A 228 10.68 -5.74 20.22
N ARG A 229 10.93 -7.04 20.42
CA ARG A 229 11.99 -7.80 19.73
C ARG A 229 11.55 -8.45 18.42
N THR A 230 10.35 -8.12 17.95
CA THR A 230 9.82 -8.68 16.70
C THR A 230 9.21 -7.59 15.83
N THR A 231 9.44 -7.68 14.53
CA THR A 231 8.78 -6.85 13.52
C THR A 231 7.79 -7.71 12.75
N LEU A 232 6.51 -7.31 12.76
CA LEU A 232 5.48 -7.95 11.95
C LEU A 232 5.50 -7.36 10.55
N CYS A 233 5.63 -8.23 9.54
CA CYS A 233 5.56 -7.83 8.14
C CYS A 233 4.39 -8.52 7.45
N ILE A 234 3.63 -7.79 6.63
CA ILE A 234 2.67 -8.38 5.69
C ILE A 234 3.42 -8.85 4.44
N ARG A 235 3.05 -10.03 3.94
CA ARG A 235 3.45 -10.54 2.63
C ARG A 235 2.21 -10.70 1.74
N ALA A 236 1.92 -9.70 0.91
CA ALA A 236 0.77 -9.72 0.02
C ALA A 236 1.07 -10.50 -1.27
N GLY A 237 0.72 -11.78 -1.27
CA GLY A 237 1.02 -12.71 -2.37
C GLY A 237 2.41 -13.37 -2.25
N ARG A 238 2.58 -14.51 -2.93
CA ARG A 238 3.81 -15.33 -2.85
C ARG A 238 5.06 -14.56 -3.30
N PHE A 239 4.93 -13.62 -4.23
CA PHE A 239 6.07 -12.82 -4.70
C PHE A 239 6.07 -11.40 -4.12
N GLY A 240 5.14 -11.09 -3.22
CA GLY A 240 5.09 -9.82 -2.52
C GLY A 240 6.29 -9.64 -1.59
N HIS A 241 6.91 -8.46 -1.63
CA HIS A 241 7.94 -8.10 -0.66
C HIS A 241 7.37 -7.94 0.74
N LEU A 242 8.18 -8.27 1.75
CA LEU A 242 7.86 -8.04 3.15
C LEU A 242 7.63 -6.54 3.40
N THR A 243 6.48 -6.22 3.97
CA THR A 243 6.06 -4.85 4.25
C THR A 243 5.86 -4.71 5.75
N PRO A 244 6.63 -3.86 6.46
CA PRO A 244 6.42 -3.68 7.89
C PRO A 244 5.00 -3.18 8.15
N LEU A 245 4.32 -3.79 9.11
CA LEU A 245 2.96 -3.44 9.45
C LEU A 245 2.95 -2.22 10.38
N LEU A 246 2.58 -1.07 9.82
CA LEU A 246 2.57 0.25 10.47
C LEU A 246 1.16 0.84 10.64
N VAL A 247 0.15 0.12 10.17
CA VAL A 247 -1.26 0.48 10.22
C VAL A 247 -2.05 -0.68 10.81
N ASP A 248 -3.24 -0.39 11.35
CA ASP A 248 -4.20 -1.43 11.69
C ASP A 248 -4.57 -2.22 10.43
N LEU A 249 -4.94 -3.47 10.62
CA LEU A 249 -5.29 -4.38 9.55
C LEU A 249 -6.48 -3.83 8.73
N PRO A 250 -6.54 -4.11 7.42
CA PRO A 250 -7.60 -3.60 6.58
C PRO A 250 -8.97 -4.10 7.03
N ILE A 251 -10.01 -3.31 6.85
CA ILE A 251 -11.37 -3.66 7.26
C ILE A 251 -11.93 -4.68 6.25
N GLY A 252 -12.52 -5.75 6.77
CA GLY A 252 -12.94 -6.90 5.98
C GLY A 252 -12.29 -8.21 6.46
N ASN A 253 -12.59 -9.26 5.72
CA ASN A 253 -12.48 -10.65 6.20
C ASN A 253 -11.40 -11.43 5.46
N ASN A 254 -10.70 -10.77 4.54
CA ASN A 254 -9.72 -11.39 3.68
C ASN A 254 -8.57 -11.95 4.53
N ARG A 255 -8.04 -13.09 4.09
CA ARG A 255 -6.86 -13.69 4.71
C ARG A 255 -5.68 -12.72 4.62
N ILE A 256 -4.90 -12.63 5.69
CA ILE A 256 -3.67 -11.84 5.73
C ILE A 256 -2.50 -12.75 6.10
N ASP A 257 -1.44 -12.66 5.31
CA ASP A 257 -0.22 -13.43 5.51
C ASP A 257 0.83 -12.55 6.21
N ILE A 258 1.30 -12.99 7.38
CA ILE A 258 2.19 -12.27 8.28
C ILE A 258 3.49 -13.03 8.48
N VAL A 259 4.60 -12.40 8.16
CA VAL A 259 5.95 -12.90 8.45
C VAL A 259 6.48 -12.17 9.66
N ILE A 260 6.89 -12.92 10.68
CA ILE A 260 7.48 -12.39 11.90
C ILE A 260 8.99 -12.42 11.74
N LEU A 261 9.61 -11.25 11.80
CA LEU A 261 11.06 -11.10 11.79
C LEU A 261 11.56 -10.80 13.20
N ASN A 262 12.67 -11.42 13.60
CA ASN A 262 13.31 -11.14 14.87
C ASN A 262 14.19 -9.90 14.76
N HIS A 263 14.23 -9.11 15.83
CA HIS A 263 15.05 -7.91 15.91
C HIS A 263 16.53 -8.22 15.65
N GLY A 264 17.18 -7.42 14.80
CA GLY A 264 18.61 -7.51 14.52
C GLY A 264 18.99 -8.59 13.51
N THR A 265 18.01 -9.32 12.97
CA THR A 265 18.24 -10.16 11.77
C THR A 265 18.53 -9.29 10.55
N GLN A 266 19.18 -9.85 9.54
CA GLN A 266 19.48 -9.14 8.29
C GLN A 266 18.20 -8.58 7.66
N ALA A 267 17.16 -9.40 7.50
CA ALA A 267 15.90 -8.96 6.93
C ALA A 267 15.23 -7.82 7.70
N ASP A 268 15.34 -7.84 9.03
CA ASP A 268 14.81 -6.78 9.89
C ASP A 268 15.60 -5.47 9.75
N ASN A 269 16.93 -5.55 9.56
CA ASN A 269 17.78 -4.39 9.30
C ASN A 269 17.62 -3.84 7.87
N ASP A 270 17.17 -4.66 6.92
CA ASP A 270 16.90 -4.27 5.53
C ASP A 270 15.54 -3.57 5.37
N LEU A 271 14.68 -3.63 6.39
CA LEU A 271 13.42 -2.87 6.38
C LEU A 271 13.70 -1.36 6.32
N ARG A 272 12.85 -0.66 5.57
CA ARG A 272 12.87 0.79 5.45
C ARG A 272 11.49 1.31 5.79
N TYR A 273 11.43 2.48 6.41
CA TYR A 273 10.21 3.10 6.89
C TYR A 273 10.08 4.49 6.27
N PRO A 274 8.88 4.91 5.84
CA PRO A 274 8.69 6.26 5.33
C PRO A 274 8.66 7.28 6.46
N ASP A 275 9.27 8.44 6.24
CA ASP A 275 9.14 9.59 7.12
C ASP A 275 7.88 10.40 6.77
N LEU A 276 6.88 10.34 7.64
CA LEU A 276 5.60 11.01 7.41
C LEU A 276 5.63 12.51 7.72
N SER A 277 6.55 12.97 8.57
CA SER A 277 6.62 14.37 8.99
C SER A 277 7.47 15.23 8.06
N ALA A 278 8.23 14.61 7.16
CA ALA A 278 9.05 15.32 6.19
C ALA A 278 8.24 16.39 5.43
N PRO A 279 8.74 17.64 5.36
CA PRO A 279 8.07 18.70 4.61
C PRO A 279 8.02 18.34 3.13
N SER A 280 7.02 18.85 2.41
CA SER A 280 7.03 18.78 0.95
C SER A 280 8.21 19.64 0.49
N ILE A 281 9.14 19.04 -0.25
CA ILE A 281 10.19 19.79 -0.93
C ILE A 281 9.49 20.46 -2.12
N GLU A 282 9.37 21.78 -2.08
CA GLU A 282 8.83 22.61 -3.18
C GLU A 282 9.83 22.75 -4.32
#